data_AF-A0A178ANY7-F1
#
_entry.id   AF-A0A178ANY7-F1
#
_cell.length_a   1.000
_cell.length_b   1.000
_cell.length_c   1.000
_cell.angle_alpha   90.00
_cell.angle_beta   90.00
_cell.angle_gamma   90.00
#
_symmetry.space_group_name_H-M   'P 1'
#
loop_
_entity.id
_entity.type
_entity.pdbx_description
1 polymer ?
#
loop_
_entity_poly.entity_id
_entity_poly.type
_entity_poly.pdbx_seq_one_letter_code
_entity_poly.pdbx_strand_id
1 'polypeptide(L)'
;MRQVIEANKQAAIVAIQANDGLRKWCSGLPPKKSFLSSDDSPAARLPLTRRSTLAEKPELDDLLAATKVEYDGHEYLPLTVRTVHHLSPFWKGEKPIADTKIFSCVMITPEVINVHADHVVAAIERIGVYCKHLLVVAPIQTSELENVFDRENGDIASGNDWDRILKRFPNIKRLAFVHPIDDPVELSRGTFCALHLAVANCQATHNIKSFKYDGPVQLFFNCACLQMPQANSTT
;
A
#
# COMPACT_ATOMS: atom_id res chain seq x y z
N MET A 1 -34.86 -20.98 29.65
CA MET A 1 -34.41 -19.60 29.31
C MET A 1 -33.88 -18.76 30.48
N ARG A 2 -33.99 -19.15 31.76
CA ARG A 2 -33.39 -18.39 32.88
C ARG A 2 -31.90 -18.73 33.16
N GLN A 3 -31.42 -19.91 32.75
CA GLN A 3 -30.03 -20.34 33.02
C GLN A 3 -28.97 -19.74 32.07
N VAL A 4 -29.35 -19.18 30.92
CA VAL A 4 -28.40 -18.57 29.97
C VAL A 4 -28.02 -17.13 30.40
N ILE A 5 -28.84 -16.48 31.22
CA ILE A 5 -28.62 -15.10 31.68
C ILE A 5 -27.60 -15.04 32.83
N GLU A 6 -27.49 -16.07 33.65
CA GLU A 6 -26.51 -16.12 34.76
C GLU A 6 -25.08 -16.42 34.28
N ALA A 7 -24.90 -17.27 33.26
CA ALA A 7 -23.58 -17.54 32.69
C ALA A 7 -22.92 -16.29 32.07
N ASN A 8 -23.71 -15.36 31.50
CA ASN A 8 -23.19 -14.10 30.96
C ASN A 8 -22.84 -13.05 32.02
N LYS A 9 -23.35 -13.17 33.25
CA LYS A 9 -22.97 -12.26 34.34
C LYS A 9 -21.64 -12.65 34.98
N GLN A 10 -21.34 -13.95 35.12
CA GLN A 10 -20.06 -14.41 35.66
C GLN A 10 -18.87 -14.09 34.72
N ALA A 11 -19.06 -14.16 33.39
CA ALA A 11 -17.99 -13.85 32.43
C ALA A 11 -17.60 -12.35 32.41
N ALA A 12 -18.56 -11.45 32.65
CA ALA A 12 -18.31 -10.01 32.69
C ALA A 12 -17.49 -9.58 33.94
N ILE A 13 -17.64 -10.28 35.07
CA ILE A 13 -16.92 -9.95 36.31
C ILE A 13 -15.45 -10.37 36.24
N VAL A 14 -15.14 -11.48 35.56
CA VAL A 14 -13.75 -11.95 35.35
C VAL A 14 -12.97 -11.04 34.39
N ALA A 15 -13.62 -10.46 33.38
CA ALA A 15 -12.99 -9.53 32.45
C ALA A 15 -12.63 -8.16 33.07
N ILE A 16 -13.32 -7.74 34.12
CA ILE A 16 -13.03 -6.47 34.82
C ILE A 16 -11.78 -6.60 35.70
N GLN A 17 -11.53 -7.77 36.29
CA GLN A 17 -10.36 -8.01 37.15
C GLN A 17 -9.05 -8.22 36.37
N ALA A 18 -9.10 -8.54 35.07
CA ALA A 18 -7.91 -8.67 34.23
C ALA A 18 -7.28 -7.32 33.80
N ASN A 19 -7.95 -6.19 34.07
CA ASN A 19 -7.52 -4.85 33.65
C ASN A 19 -6.77 -4.04 34.71
N ASP A 20 -6.59 -4.57 35.93
CA ASP A 20 -5.91 -3.85 37.02
C ASP A 20 -4.41 -3.61 36.76
N GLY A 21 -3.80 -4.35 35.84
CA GLY A 21 -2.40 -4.15 35.43
C GLY A 21 -2.17 -2.98 34.46
N LEU A 22 -3.16 -2.65 33.62
CA LEU A 22 -3.02 -1.67 32.54
C LEU A 22 -3.19 -0.22 33.01
N ARG A 23 -3.88 0.02 34.14
CA ARG A 23 -4.12 1.37 34.67
C ARG A 23 -3.01 1.92 35.56
N LYS A 24 -2.00 1.10 35.91
CA LYS A 24 -0.93 1.49 36.84
C LYS A 24 -0.07 2.66 36.35
N TRP A 25 -0.09 2.94 35.05
CA TRP A 25 0.64 4.05 34.41
C TRP A 25 -0.27 5.13 33.80
N CYS A 26 -1.59 5.00 33.95
CA CYS A 26 -2.58 5.98 33.49
C CYS A 26 -3.12 6.83 34.64
N SER A 27 -2.30 7.15 35.64
CA SER A 27 -2.63 8.19 36.62
C SER A 27 -2.47 9.56 35.97
N GLY A 28 -3.43 9.91 35.11
CA GLY A 28 -3.56 11.26 34.59
C GLY A 28 -3.56 12.25 35.76
N LEU A 29 -2.82 13.36 35.60
CA LEU A 29 -2.82 14.44 36.58
C LEU A 29 -4.26 14.89 36.87
N PRO A 30 -4.62 15.15 38.14
CA PRO A 30 -5.94 15.67 38.44
C PRO A 30 -6.19 16.94 37.63
N PRO A 31 -7.42 17.14 37.10
CA PRO A 31 -7.72 18.32 36.30
C PRO A 31 -7.37 19.60 37.08
N LYS A 32 -6.75 20.57 36.41
CA LYS A 32 -6.34 21.82 37.04
C LYS A 32 -7.56 22.48 37.68
N LYS A 33 -7.44 22.88 38.97
CA LYS A 33 -8.52 23.52 39.74
C LYS A 33 -9.10 24.77 39.08
N SER A 34 -8.36 25.41 38.18
CA SER A 34 -8.83 26.55 37.36
C SER A 34 -10.00 26.21 36.42
N PHE A 35 -10.28 24.93 36.15
CA PHE A 35 -11.44 24.50 35.38
C PHE A 35 -12.68 24.21 36.25
N LEU A 36 -12.53 24.26 37.58
CA LEU A 36 -13.58 24.00 38.56
C LEU A 36 -14.00 25.27 39.31
N SER A 37 -13.74 26.46 38.76
CA SER A 37 -14.16 27.72 39.39
C SER A 37 -15.66 27.71 39.64
N SER A 38 -16.05 27.81 40.91
CA SER A 38 -17.42 27.85 41.43
C SER A 38 -18.10 29.21 41.24
N ASP A 39 -17.66 30.01 40.26
CA ASP A 39 -18.31 31.28 39.98
C ASP A 39 -19.60 31.01 39.21
N ASP A 40 -20.72 31.24 39.88
CA ASP A 40 -22.12 31.10 39.43
C ASP A 40 -22.52 32.02 38.26
N SER A 41 -21.56 32.54 37.50
CA SER A 41 -21.81 33.32 36.30
C SER A 41 -21.56 32.46 35.07
N PRO A 42 -22.61 32.05 34.33
CA PRO A 42 -22.43 31.36 33.06
C PRO A 42 -21.97 32.38 32.03
N ALA A 43 -20.69 32.74 32.06
CA ALA A 43 -20.04 33.42 30.95
C ALA A 43 -20.32 32.56 29.70
N ALA A 44 -20.95 33.16 28.70
CA ALA A 44 -21.35 32.51 27.45
C ALA A 44 -20.14 31.77 26.87
N ARG A 45 -20.07 30.46 27.15
CA ARG A 45 -19.12 29.57 26.52
C ARG A 45 -19.57 29.53 25.08
N LEU A 46 -18.91 30.32 24.22
CA LEU A 46 -18.92 30.04 22.79
C LEU A 46 -18.74 28.53 22.67
N PRO A 47 -19.65 27.81 21.99
CA PRO A 47 -19.54 26.37 21.88
C PRO A 47 -18.14 26.11 21.35
N LEU A 48 -17.27 25.58 22.22
CA LEU A 48 -15.98 25.11 21.81
C LEU A 48 -16.32 24.00 20.83
N THR A 49 -16.28 24.34 19.53
CA THR A 49 -16.30 23.41 18.43
C THR A 49 -15.30 22.35 18.87
N ARG A 50 -15.80 21.15 19.22
CA ARG A 50 -14.98 20.06 19.74
C ARG A 50 -13.77 20.01 18.83
N ARG A 51 -12.61 20.43 19.36
CA ARG A 51 -11.35 20.28 18.65
C ARG A 51 -11.30 18.80 18.34
N SER A 52 -11.40 18.45 17.06
CA SER A 52 -11.31 17.06 16.59
C SER A 52 -10.17 16.41 17.34
N THR A 53 -10.53 15.64 18.36
CA THR A 53 -9.51 14.98 19.19
C THR A 53 -8.84 13.99 18.27
N LEU A 54 -7.54 13.78 18.41
CA LEU A 54 -6.80 12.76 17.65
C LEU A 54 -7.55 11.41 17.55
N ALA A 55 -8.38 11.09 18.54
CA ALA A 55 -9.26 9.93 18.58
C ALA A 55 -10.39 9.86 17.53
N GLU A 56 -10.76 10.97 16.86
CA GLU A 56 -11.86 11.00 15.89
C GLU A 56 -11.40 10.80 14.43
N LYS A 57 -10.10 10.92 14.16
CA LYS A 57 -9.56 10.68 12.82
C LYS A 57 -9.08 9.22 12.73
N PRO A 58 -9.63 8.40 11.83
CA PRO A 58 -9.17 7.03 11.66
C PRO A 58 -7.65 7.01 11.40
N GLU A 59 -6.96 6.03 11.96
CA GLU A 59 -5.53 5.86 11.72
C GLU A 59 -5.29 5.61 10.23
N LEU A 60 -4.12 6.03 9.73
CA LEU A 60 -3.84 5.88 8.29
C LEU A 60 -3.81 4.39 7.92
N ASP A 61 -3.27 3.59 8.83
CA ASP A 61 -3.17 2.14 8.75
C ASP A 61 -4.55 1.50 8.57
N ASP A 62 -5.56 1.93 9.34
CA ASP A 62 -6.95 1.45 9.21
C ASP A 62 -7.54 1.79 7.84
N LEU A 63 -7.31 3.03 7.37
CA LEU A 63 -7.80 3.48 6.06
C LEU A 63 -7.18 2.69 4.91
N LEU A 64 -5.89 2.40 5.00
CA LEU A 64 -5.18 1.62 3.97
C LEU A 64 -5.55 0.14 4.04
N ALA A 65 -5.65 -0.43 5.25
CA ALA A 65 -6.07 -1.80 5.45
C ALA A 65 -7.47 -2.06 4.88
N ALA A 66 -8.41 -1.13 5.08
CA ALA A 66 -9.77 -1.22 4.54
C ALA A 66 -9.84 -1.19 3.01
N THR A 67 -8.78 -0.72 2.31
CA THR A 67 -8.74 -0.67 0.85
C THR A 67 -8.06 -1.87 0.20
N LYS A 68 -7.58 -2.83 0.99
CA LYS A 68 -6.91 -4.02 0.46
C LYS A 68 -7.87 -4.90 -0.33
N VAL A 69 -7.33 -5.56 -1.34
CA VAL A 69 -8.05 -6.49 -2.21
C VAL A 69 -7.38 -7.86 -2.13
N GLU A 70 -8.18 -8.91 -1.99
CA GLU A 70 -7.68 -10.28 -1.98
C GLU A 70 -7.41 -10.77 -3.42
N TYR A 71 -6.22 -11.30 -3.66
CA TYR A 71 -5.85 -11.97 -4.91
C TYR A 71 -4.94 -13.16 -4.59
N ASP A 72 -5.32 -14.35 -5.09
CA ASP A 72 -4.54 -15.60 -4.92
C ASP A 72 -4.18 -15.91 -3.45
N GLY A 73 -5.13 -15.67 -2.53
CA GLY A 73 -4.97 -15.90 -1.09
C GLY A 73 -4.10 -14.88 -0.35
N HIS A 74 -3.77 -13.76 -0.98
CA HIS A 74 -3.02 -12.66 -0.36
C HIS A 74 -3.80 -11.35 -0.45
N GLU A 75 -3.73 -10.53 0.59
CA GLU A 75 -4.28 -9.18 0.58
C GLU A 75 -3.27 -8.19 0.01
N TYR A 76 -3.60 -7.56 -1.11
CA TYR A 76 -2.77 -6.54 -1.75
C TYR A 76 -3.32 -5.14 -1.50
N LEU A 77 -2.44 -4.17 -1.25
CA LEU A 77 -2.79 -2.76 -1.24
C LEU A 77 -2.74 -2.21 -2.67
N PRO A 78 -3.89 -1.84 -3.28
CA PRO A 78 -3.91 -1.27 -4.62
C PRO A 78 -3.39 0.18 -4.60
N LEU A 79 -2.52 0.53 -5.55
CA LEU A 79 -2.09 1.90 -5.80
C LEU A 79 -3.13 2.59 -6.70
N THR A 80 -4.16 3.13 -6.05
CA THR A 80 -5.20 3.95 -6.67
C THR A 80 -4.92 5.42 -6.40
N VAL A 81 -5.63 6.32 -7.09
CA VAL A 81 -5.57 7.76 -6.80
C VAL A 81 -5.82 8.04 -5.32
N ARG A 82 -6.78 7.33 -4.72
CA ARG A 82 -7.17 7.51 -3.32
C ARG A 82 -6.11 7.02 -2.36
N THR A 83 -5.53 5.84 -2.58
CA THR A 83 -4.50 5.30 -1.67
C THR A 83 -3.21 6.11 -1.76
N VAL A 84 -2.80 6.55 -2.95
CA VAL A 84 -1.66 7.47 -3.12
C VAL A 84 -1.93 8.79 -2.40
N HIS A 85 -3.11 9.39 -2.55
CA HIS A 85 -3.46 10.61 -1.82
C HIS A 85 -3.44 10.41 -0.29
N HIS A 86 -3.96 9.29 0.21
CA HIS A 86 -3.91 8.95 1.64
C HIS A 86 -2.47 8.73 2.16
N LEU A 87 -1.56 8.27 1.30
CA LEU A 87 -0.15 8.11 1.64
C LEU A 87 0.61 9.45 1.68
N SER A 88 0.04 10.54 1.17
CA SER A 88 0.71 11.85 1.13
C SER A 88 1.22 12.36 2.48
N PRO A 89 0.42 12.34 3.56
CA PRO A 89 0.88 12.73 4.88
C PRO A 89 2.01 11.83 5.42
N PHE A 90 2.06 10.55 5.01
CA PHE A 90 3.08 9.62 5.47
C PHE A 90 4.47 10.00 4.92
N TRP A 91 4.60 10.26 3.62
CA TRP A 91 5.91 10.62 3.06
C TRP A 91 6.33 12.06 3.38
N LYS A 92 5.38 12.95 3.70
CA LYS A 92 5.66 14.28 4.28
C LYS A 92 6.09 14.24 5.74
N GLY A 93 5.97 13.08 6.41
CA GLY A 93 6.28 12.92 7.83
C GLY A 93 5.23 13.51 8.78
N GLU A 94 4.05 13.86 8.26
CA GLU A 94 2.95 14.43 9.04
C GLU A 94 2.20 13.37 9.86
N LYS A 95 2.07 12.15 9.32
CA LYS A 95 1.39 11.04 9.97
C LYS A 95 2.21 9.74 9.82
N PRO A 96 2.85 9.25 10.91
CA PRO A 96 3.58 7.98 10.84
C PRO A 96 2.61 6.81 10.66
N ILE A 97 3.14 5.72 10.11
CA ILE A 97 2.45 4.44 9.97
C ILE A 97 3.01 3.51 11.06
N ALA A 98 2.13 2.91 11.85
CA ALA A 98 2.52 2.05 12.95
C ALA A 98 2.88 0.65 12.45
N ASP A 99 2.09 0.10 11.51
CA ASP A 99 2.33 -1.20 10.90
C ASP A 99 2.77 -1.09 9.43
N THR A 100 4.08 -1.18 9.18
CA THR A 100 4.65 -1.21 7.82
C THR A 100 4.34 -2.51 7.06
N LYS A 101 3.81 -3.56 7.71
CA LYS A 101 3.46 -4.82 7.05
C LYS A 101 2.29 -4.66 6.09
N ILE A 102 1.49 -3.60 6.22
CA ILE A 102 0.41 -3.28 5.27
C ILE A 102 0.94 -3.13 3.83
N PHE A 103 2.23 -2.80 3.68
CA PHE A 103 2.92 -2.64 2.40
C PHE A 103 3.62 -3.91 1.90
N SER A 104 3.47 -5.04 2.58
CA SER A 104 4.13 -6.29 2.18
C SER A 104 3.65 -6.84 0.83
N CYS A 105 2.41 -6.52 0.45
CA CYS A 105 1.80 -6.89 -0.82
C CYS A 105 1.24 -5.63 -1.47
N VAL A 106 1.81 -5.22 -2.62
CA VAL A 106 1.41 -4.01 -3.35
C VAL A 106 0.88 -4.38 -4.71
N MET A 107 -0.20 -3.73 -5.13
CA MET A 107 -0.83 -3.93 -6.44
C MET A 107 -0.79 -2.63 -7.24
N ILE A 108 -0.15 -2.67 -8.40
CA ILE A 108 -0.13 -1.57 -9.37
C ILE A 108 -1.27 -1.85 -10.36
N THR A 109 -2.28 -0.98 -10.36
CA THR A 109 -3.45 -1.09 -11.24
C THR A 109 -3.38 -0.04 -12.36
N PRO A 110 -4.20 -0.15 -13.42
CA PRO A 110 -4.28 0.89 -14.46
C PRO A 110 -4.64 2.28 -13.93
N GLU A 111 -5.27 2.37 -12.75
CA GLU A 111 -5.63 3.65 -12.13
C GLU A 111 -4.42 4.53 -11.79
N VAL A 112 -3.21 3.98 -11.70
CA VAL A 112 -1.99 4.77 -11.46
C VAL A 112 -1.73 5.79 -12.57
N ILE A 113 -2.26 5.56 -13.78
CA ILE A 113 -2.14 6.48 -14.92
C ILE A 113 -2.88 7.80 -14.63
N ASN A 114 -3.92 7.77 -13.79
CA ASN A 114 -4.69 8.96 -13.40
C ASN A 114 -4.01 9.75 -12.27
N VAL A 115 -2.86 9.30 -11.78
CA VAL A 115 -2.08 9.96 -10.74
C VAL A 115 -0.85 10.61 -11.37
N HIS A 116 -0.49 11.81 -10.91
CA HIS A 116 0.79 12.41 -11.28
C HIS A 116 1.95 11.45 -10.97
N ALA A 117 2.81 11.25 -11.96
CA ALA A 117 3.91 10.29 -11.91
C ALA A 117 4.78 10.48 -10.65
N ASP A 118 5.07 11.72 -10.27
CA ASP A 118 5.93 12.03 -9.12
C ASP A 118 5.32 11.56 -7.80
N HIS A 119 3.99 11.64 -7.66
CA HIS A 119 3.32 11.13 -6.48
C HIS A 119 3.37 9.61 -6.42
N VAL A 120 3.27 8.92 -7.56
CA VAL A 120 3.39 7.46 -7.63
C VAL A 120 4.82 7.03 -7.31
N VAL A 121 5.83 7.69 -7.89
CA VAL A 121 7.25 7.41 -7.63
C VAL A 121 7.58 7.66 -6.17
N ALA A 122 7.17 8.81 -5.61
CA ALA A 122 7.40 9.12 -4.21
C ALA A 122 6.72 8.11 -3.28
N ALA A 123 5.51 7.66 -3.62
CA ALA A 123 4.82 6.60 -2.88
C ALA A 123 5.62 5.29 -2.93
N ILE A 124 5.99 4.85 -4.13
CA ILE A 124 6.73 3.61 -4.37
C ILE A 124 8.10 3.63 -3.70
N GLU A 125 8.84 4.74 -3.75
CA GLU A 125 10.14 4.88 -3.08
C GLU A 125 10.04 4.68 -1.57
N ARG A 126 8.94 5.14 -0.97
CA ARG A 126 8.74 5.07 0.49
C ARG A 126 8.24 3.71 0.95
N ILE A 127 7.34 3.09 0.20
CA ILE A 127 6.73 1.81 0.60
C ILE A 127 7.45 0.59 0.01
N GLY A 128 8.19 0.77 -1.09
CA GLY A 128 8.74 -0.31 -1.90
C GLY A 128 9.77 -1.16 -1.17
N VAL A 129 10.50 -0.59 -0.20
CA VAL A 129 11.41 -1.34 0.67
C VAL A 129 10.68 -2.39 1.52
N TYR A 130 9.41 -2.20 1.84
CA TYR A 130 8.61 -3.13 2.64
C TYR A 130 7.91 -4.20 1.80
N CYS A 131 7.80 -3.97 0.48
CA CYS A 131 7.11 -4.86 -0.45
C CYS A 131 7.88 -6.16 -0.68
N LYS A 132 7.17 -7.27 -0.54
CA LYS A 132 7.63 -8.64 -0.79
C LYS A 132 6.90 -9.27 -1.98
N HIS A 133 5.65 -8.87 -2.21
CA HIS A 133 4.80 -9.38 -3.28
C HIS A 133 4.28 -8.20 -4.11
N LEU A 134 4.64 -8.16 -5.38
CA LEU A 134 4.13 -7.15 -6.30
C LEU A 134 3.16 -7.79 -7.28
N LEU A 135 1.98 -7.19 -7.42
CA LEU A 135 0.98 -7.55 -8.41
C LEU A 135 0.89 -6.40 -9.42
N VAL A 136 1.03 -6.70 -10.71
CA VAL A 136 0.91 -5.72 -11.79
C VAL A 136 -0.30 -6.10 -12.63
N VAL A 137 -1.32 -5.25 -12.63
CA VAL A 137 -2.52 -5.43 -13.44
C VAL A 137 -2.43 -4.52 -14.66
N ALA A 138 -2.36 -5.14 -15.83
CA ALA A 138 -2.34 -4.44 -17.11
C ALA A 138 -3.77 -4.00 -17.53
N PRO A 139 -3.92 -3.14 -18.55
CA PRO A 139 -2.88 -2.39 -19.25
C PRO A 139 -2.34 -1.22 -18.41
N ILE A 140 -1.02 -1.08 -18.37
CA ILE A 140 -0.37 0.12 -17.83
C ILE A 140 0.43 0.74 -18.97
N GLN A 141 -0.14 1.79 -19.55
CA GLN A 141 0.51 2.57 -20.57
C GLN A 141 1.46 3.56 -19.90
N THR A 142 2.72 3.17 -19.80
CA THR A 142 3.81 4.15 -19.70
C THR A 142 3.86 4.83 -21.07
N SER A 143 3.59 6.13 -21.12
CA SER A 143 3.29 6.91 -22.34
C SER A 143 4.16 6.57 -23.55
N GLU A 144 3.57 6.66 -24.74
CA GLU A 144 4.27 6.44 -26.02
C GLU A 144 5.40 7.47 -26.27
N LEU A 145 5.46 8.54 -25.47
CA LEU A 145 6.34 9.71 -25.63
C LEU A 145 7.29 9.89 -24.44
N GLU A 146 8.00 8.82 -24.04
CA GLU A 146 9.06 8.78 -22.99
C GLU A 146 8.61 8.32 -21.60
N ASN A 147 9.62 8.02 -20.77
CA ASN A 147 9.54 7.59 -19.37
C ASN A 147 8.61 8.51 -18.58
N VAL A 148 7.40 8.03 -18.27
CA VAL A 148 6.38 8.84 -17.56
C VAL A 148 6.89 9.22 -16.18
N PHE A 149 7.72 8.36 -15.59
CA PHE A 149 8.25 8.52 -14.24
C PHE A 149 9.55 9.32 -14.17
N ASP A 150 10.08 9.80 -15.29
CA ASP A 150 11.36 10.54 -15.31
C ASP A 150 11.32 11.82 -16.13
N ARG A 151 10.14 12.18 -16.63
CA ARG A 151 9.93 13.37 -17.45
C ARG A 151 10.39 14.65 -16.76
N GLU A 152 10.24 14.76 -15.43
CA GLU A 152 10.64 15.95 -14.68
C GLU A 152 12.16 16.07 -14.48
N ASN A 153 12.92 14.98 -14.56
CA ASN A 153 14.37 15.00 -14.41
C ASN A 153 15.10 15.40 -15.70
N GLY A 154 14.37 15.66 -16.79
CA GLY A 154 14.94 16.05 -18.09
C GLY A 154 15.72 14.92 -18.79
N ASP A 155 15.63 13.69 -18.27
CA ASP A 155 16.28 12.52 -18.85
C ASP A 155 15.32 11.85 -19.85
N ILE A 156 15.40 12.33 -21.09
CA ILE A 156 14.68 11.83 -22.27
C ILE A 156 15.32 10.51 -22.76
N ALA A 157 15.75 9.65 -21.85
CA ALA A 157 16.22 8.32 -22.23
C ALA A 157 15.02 7.50 -22.71
N SER A 158 15.13 6.83 -23.86
CA SER A 158 14.15 5.85 -24.35
C SER A 158 14.24 4.54 -23.54
N GLY A 159 14.03 4.65 -22.23
CA GLY A 159 14.17 3.59 -21.25
C GLY A 159 12.86 2.84 -21.00
N ASN A 160 12.98 1.72 -20.30
CA ASN A 160 11.85 0.99 -19.78
C ASN A 160 11.60 1.43 -18.34
N ASP A 161 10.51 2.16 -18.10
CA ASP A 161 10.09 2.63 -16.77
C ASP A 161 10.07 1.50 -15.72
N TRP A 162 9.77 0.26 -16.13
CA TRP A 162 9.72 -0.88 -15.22
C TRP A 162 11.07 -1.22 -14.58
N ASP A 163 12.19 -1.01 -15.26
CA ASP A 163 13.52 -1.23 -14.66
C ASP A 163 13.74 -0.32 -13.45
N ARG A 164 13.30 0.93 -13.56
CA ARG A 164 13.42 1.93 -12.48
C ARG A 164 12.43 1.66 -11.36
N ILE A 165 11.20 1.32 -11.71
CA ILE A 165 10.16 0.94 -10.74
C ILE A 165 10.63 -0.28 -9.93
N LEU A 166 11.13 -1.34 -10.57
CA LEU A 166 11.58 -2.56 -9.89
C LEU A 166 12.78 -2.32 -8.96
N LYS A 167 13.70 -1.40 -9.29
CA LYS A 167 14.78 -0.99 -8.40
C LYS A 167 14.28 -0.40 -7.07
N ARG A 168 13.07 0.15 -7.03
CA ARG A 168 12.45 0.66 -5.80
C ARG A 168 11.83 -0.44 -4.93
N PHE A 169 11.79 -1.68 -5.41
CA PHE A 169 11.30 -2.86 -4.70
C PHE A 169 12.43 -3.86 -4.37
N PRO A 170 13.43 -3.48 -3.55
CA PRO A 170 14.63 -4.29 -3.34
C PRO A 170 14.36 -5.65 -2.68
N ASN A 171 13.26 -5.77 -1.93
CA ASN A 171 12.89 -6.96 -1.14
C ASN A 171 11.82 -7.84 -1.80
N ILE A 172 11.52 -7.60 -3.08
CA ILE A 172 10.52 -8.36 -3.81
C ILE A 172 10.94 -9.83 -3.96
N LYS A 173 10.03 -10.74 -3.61
CA LYS A 173 10.22 -12.20 -3.71
C LYS A 173 9.32 -12.80 -4.78
N ARG A 174 8.13 -12.24 -4.94
CA ARG A 174 7.11 -12.70 -5.87
C ARG A 174 6.61 -11.52 -6.68
N LEU A 175 6.65 -11.66 -8.00
CA LEU A 175 6.01 -10.74 -8.92
C LEU A 175 4.95 -11.49 -9.70
N ALA A 176 3.76 -10.91 -9.82
CA ALA A 176 2.68 -11.46 -10.63
C ALA A 176 2.21 -10.42 -11.65
N PHE A 177 2.03 -10.83 -12.89
CA PHE A 177 1.38 -10.05 -13.93
C PHE A 177 -0.01 -10.60 -14.19
N VAL A 178 -1.02 -9.72 -14.23
CA VAL A 178 -2.42 -10.07 -14.47
C VAL A 178 -2.96 -9.27 -15.65
N HIS A 179 -3.59 -9.98 -16.58
CA HIS A 179 -4.38 -9.40 -17.64
C HIS A 179 -5.88 -9.47 -17.29
N PRO A 180 -6.61 -8.34 -17.26
CA PRO A 180 -8.05 -8.34 -17.07
C PRO A 180 -8.75 -9.07 -18.22
N ILE A 181 -9.75 -9.89 -17.89
CA ILE A 181 -10.47 -10.73 -18.87
C ILE A 181 -11.20 -9.87 -19.91
N ASP A 182 -11.65 -8.68 -19.51
CA ASP A 182 -12.47 -7.80 -20.34
C ASP A 182 -11.65 -6.90 -21.28
N ASP A 183 -10.34 -6.81 -21.08
CA ASP A 183 -9.48 -5.90 -21.83
C ASP A 183 -8.87 -6.56 -23.08
N PRO A 184 -8.73 -5.84 -24.20
CA PRO A 184 -8.00 -6.34 -25.36
C PRO A 184 -6.55 -6.69 -25.02
N VAL A 185 -6.11 -7.85 -25.49
CA VAL A 185 -4.77 -8.41 -25.28
C VAL A 185 -3.68 -7.45 -25.77
N GLU A 186 -3.93 -6.75 -26.87
CA GLU A 186 -3.01 -5.82 -27.52
C GLU A 186 -2.58 -4.70 -26.56
N LEU A 187 -3.49 -4.22 -25.71
CA LEU A 187 -3.22 -3.14 -24.77
C LEU A 187 -2.28 -3.56 -23.64
N SER A 188 -2.33 -4.84 -23.26
CA SER A 188 -1.51 -5.40 -22.17
C SER A 188 -0.12 -5.86 -22.65
N ARG A 189 0.06 -6.03 -23.96
CA ARG A 189 1.30 -6.58 -24.54
C ARG A 189 2.52 -5.70 -24.26
N GLY A 190 2.39 -4.38 -24.43
CA GLY A 190 3.47 -3.44 -24.15
C GLY A 190 3.94 -3.54 -22.70
N THR A 191 3.00 -3.47 -21.76
CA THR A 191 3.28 -3.62 -20.33
C THR A 191 3.93 -4.96 -20.00
N PHE A 192 3.40 -6.07 -20.55
CA PHE A 192 3.95 -7.41 -20.31
C PHE A 192 5.39 -7.54 -20.80
N CYS A 193 5.66 -7.16 -22.05
CA CYS A 193 7.00 -7.26 -22.64
C CYS A 193 8.01 -6.40 -21.89
N ALA A 194 7.65 -5.14 -21.58
CA ALA A 194 8.49 -4.24 -20.82
C ALA A 194 8.76 -4.77 -19.40
N LEU A 195 7.71 -5.19 -18.68
CA LEU A 195 7.87 -5.75 -17.34
C LEU A 195 8.73 -7.02 -17.36
N HIS A 196 8.50 -7.92 -18.31
CA HIS A 196 9.25 -9.16 -18.43
C HIS A 196 10.74 -8.90 -18.69
N LEU A 197 11.07 -7.98 -19.60
CA LEU A 197 12.45 -7.54 -19.84
C LEU A 197 13.07 -6.96 -18.56
N ALA A 198 12.33 -6.12 -17.83
CA ALA A 198 12.82 -5.52 -16.61
C ALA A 198 13.05 -6.55 -15.49
N VAL A 199 12.19 -7.55 -15.38
CA VAL A 199 12.38 -8.68 -14.44
C VAL A 199 13.63 -9.47 -14.80
N ALA A 200 13.87 -9.74 -16.08
CA ALA A 200 15.08 -10.44 -16.53
C ALA A 200 16.36 -9.66 -16.14
N ASN A 201 16.37 -8.34 -16.35
CA ASN A 201 17.47 -7.47 -15.94
C ASN A 201 17.65 -7.44 -14.42
N CYS A 202 16.56 -7.39 -13.68
CA CYS A 202 16.56 -7.32 -12.22
C CYS A 202 16.91 -8.66 -11.56
N GLN A 203 16.69 -9.81 -12.18
CA GLN A 203 17.07 -11.11 -11.60
C GLN A 203 18.57 -11.23 -11.36
N ALA A 204 19.40 -10.49 -12.11
CA ALA A 204 20.84 -10.42 -11.87
C ALA A 204 21.20 -9.66 -10.57
N THR A 205 20.35 -8.73 -10.13
CA THR A 205 20.62 -7.82 -9.01
C THR A 205 19.72 -8.06 -7.78
N HIS A 206 18.55 -8.64 -7.98
CA HIS A 206 17.50 -8.83 -6.98
C HIS A 206 17.13 -10.32 -6.85
N ASN A 207 16.83 -10.75 -5.62
CA ASN A 207 16.46 -12.13 -5.30
C ASN A 207 14.97 -12.41 -5.60
N ILE A 208 14.53 -12.12 -6.82
CA ILE A 208 13.17 -12.40 -7.30
C ILE A 208 13.05 -13.90 -7.47
N LYS A 209 12.35 -14.57 -6.55
CA LYS A 209 12.24 -16.03 -6.53
C LYS A 209 11.25 -16.58 -7.54
N SER A 210 10.21 -15.80 -7.85
CA SER A 210 9.14 -16.26 -8.72
C SER A 210 8.50 -15.11 -9.48
N PHE A 211 8.25 -15.36 -10.76
CA PHE A 211 7.42 -14.54 -11.64
C PHE A 211 6.21 -15.38 -12.06
N LYS A 212 5.00 -14.96 -11.71
CA LYS A 212 3.74 -15.59 -12.11
C LYS A 212 3.11 -14.75 -13.20
N TYR A 213 2.60 -15.42 -14.22
CA TYR A 213 1.79 -14.79 -15.25
C TYR A 213 0.38 -15.37 -15.19
N ASP A 214 -0.62 -14.49 -15.17
CA ASP A 214 -2.03 -14.84 -15.19
C ASP A 214 -2.72 -14.06 -16.31
N GLY A 215 -2.95 -14.71 -17.44
CA GLY A 215 -3.50 -14.07 -18.61
C GLY A 215 -3.59 -14.99 -19.83
N PRO A 216 -4.11 -14.47 -20.96
CA PRO A 216 -4.30 -15.22 -22.19
C PRO A 216 -2.96 -15.65 -22.77
N VAL A 217 -2.94 -16.87 -23.30
CA VAL A 217 -1.74 -17.50 -23.89
C VAL A 217 -1.15 -16.66 -25.03
N GLN A 218 -1.98 -15.88 -25.73
CA GLN A 218 -1.62 -15.01 -26.85
C GLN A 218 -0.58 -13.91 -26.51
N LEU A 219 -0.44 -13.50 -25.23
CA LEU A 219 0.58 -12.52 -24.84
C LEU A 219 2.01 -13.09 -24.93
N PHE A 220 2.19 -14.40 -24.81
CA PHE A 220 3.51 -15.03 -24.87
C PHE A 220 4.06 -15.13 -26.29
N PHE A 221 3.22 -15.39 -27.29
CA PHE A 221 3.68 -15.83 -28.62
C PHE A 221 4.32 -14.74 -29.49
N ASN A 222 4.19 -13.46 -29.11
CA ASN A 222 4.63 -12.33 -29.95
C ASN A 222 5.61 -11.37 -29.27
N CYS A 223 6.09 -11.71 -28.07
CA CYS A 223 7.13 -10.91 -27.44
C CYS A 223 8.49 -11.37 -27.97
N ALA A 224 8.97 -10.73 -29.05
CA ALA A 224 10.25 -11.08 -29.70
C ALA A 224 11.46 -11.06 -28.73
N CYS A 225 11.32 -10.37 -27.59
CA CYS A 225 12.30 -10.29 -26.52
C CYS A 225 12.34 -11.51 -25.56
N LEU A 226 11.43 -12.49 -25.71
CA LEU A 226 11.37 -13.68 -24.83
C LEU A 226 12.45 -14.73 -25.09
N GLN A 227 13.32 -14.54 -26.09
CA GLN A 227 14.56 -15.32 -26.18
C GLN A 227 15.51 -14.87 -25.07
N MET A 228 15.24 -15.32 -23.84
CA MET A 228 16.18 -15.15 -22.74
C MET A 228 17.51 -15.80 -23.13
N PRO A 229 18.65 -15.12 -22.88
CA PRO A 229 19.94 -15.80 -22.94
C PRO A 229 19.87 -16.95 -21.93
N GLN A 230 20.00 -18.19 -22.42
CA GLN A 230 20.10 -19.32 -21.52
C GLN A 230 21.29 -19.06 -20.60
N ALA A 231 21.04 -19.01 -19.30
CA ALA A 231 22.09 -18.89 -18.31
C ALA A 231 23.00 -20.11 -18.47
N ASN A 232 24.11 -19.92 -19.17
CA ASN A 232 25.15 -20.92 -19.28
C ASN A 232 25.66 -21.17 -17.86
N SER A 233 25.21 -22.28 -17.29
CA SER A 233 25.71 -22.86 -16.06
C SER A 233 27.19 -23.20 -16.24
N THR A 234 28.07 -22.24 -16.01
CA THR A 234 29.49 -22.51 -15.80
C THR A 234 29.65 -23.07 -14.38
N THR A 235 29.68 -24.39 -14.30
CA THR A 235 30.25 -25.18 -13.20
C THR A 235 31.75 -24.97 -13.10
#